data_AF-A0AB36KZ06-F1
#
_entry.id   AF-A0AB36KZ06-F1
#
_cell.length_a   1.000
_cell.length_b   1.000
_cell.length_c   1.000
_cell.angle_alpha   90.00
_cell.angle_beta   90.00
_cell.angle_gamma   90.00
#
_symmetry.space_group_name_H-M   'P 1'
#
loop_
_entity.id
_entity.type
_entity.pdbx_description
1 polymer ?
#
loop_
_entity_poly.entity_id
_entity_poly.type
_entity_poly.pdbx_seq_one_letter_code
_entity_poly.pdbx_strand_id
1 'polypeptide(L)'
;MQDITEAGVGDKCPMDTLIPAVEAFEQAHANGASFNEALDAMKNAAAQGRDSTKDLMAKIGRASRLGERSVGVLDAGAVSCCLILTQLADSVQPRLKAG
;
A
#
# COMPACT_ATOMS: atom_id res chain seq x y z
N MET A 1 9.61 -8.48 -2.09
CA MET A 1 9.80 -7.46 -3.15
C MET A 1 11.13 -6.73 -2.99
N GLN A 2 11.55 -6.41 -1.77
CA GLN A 2 12.81 -5.72 -1.52
C GLN A 2 14.07 -6.54 -1.91
N ASP A 3 13.95 -7.86 -2.11
CA ASP A 3 15.08 -8.70 -2.55
C ASP A 3 15.45 -8.52 -4.04
N ILE A 4 14.59 -7.87 -4.82
CA ILE A 4 14.77 -7.71 -6.28
C ILE A 4 14.74 -6.25 -6.73
N THR A 5 14.57 -5.30 -5.81
CA THR A 5 14.58 -3.86 -6.08
C THR A 5 14.92 -3.08 -4.81
N GLU A 6 15.64 -1.96 -4.98
CA GLU A 6 15.93 -0.99 -3.91
C GLU A 6 14.79 0.03 -3.69
N ALA A 7 13.66 -0.11 -4.41
CA ALA A 7 12.53 0.80 -4.29
C ALA A 7 11.91 0.78 -2.89
N GLY A 8 11.62 1.96 -2.36
CA GLY A 8 11.04 2.12 -1.03
C GLY A 8 9.93 3.17 -0.98
N VAL A 9 9.50 3.46 0.24
CA VAL A 9 8.57 4.57 0.51
C VAL A 9 9.23 5.89 0.13
N GLY A 10 8.50 6.74 -0.57
CA GLY A 10 8.94 8.02 -1.11
C GLY A 10 9.43 7.96 -2.55
N ASP A 11 9.43 6.81 -3.22
CA ASP A 11 9.90 6.67 -4.60
C ASP A 11 8.79 6.82 -5.66
N LYS A 12 7.54 6.96 -5.21
CA LYS A 12 6.32 7.06 -6.03
C LYS A 12 6.09 5.78 -6.83
N CYS A 13 5.90 4.68 -6.13
CA CYS A 13 5.77 3.34 -6.66
C CYS A 13 4.86 2.45 -5.79
N PRO A 14 4.60 1.18 -6.14
CA PRO A 14 3.79 0.28 -5.30
C PRO A 14 4.27 0.13 -3.85
N MET A 15 5.57 0.35 -3.57
CA MET A 15 6.14 0.19 -2.22
C MET A 15 5.62 1.25 -1.25
N ASP A 16 5.23 2.43 -1.74
CA ASP A 16 4.53 3.45 -0.95
C ASP A 16 3.22 2.93 -0.35
N THR A 17 2.60 1.94 -0.98
CA THR A 17 1.37 1.29 -0.52
C THR A 17 1.63 -0.01 0.23
N LEU A 18 2.48 -0.88 -0.33
CA LEU A 18 2.67 -2.23 0.20
C LEU A 18 3.38 -2.24 1.56
N ILE A 19 4.46 -1.45 1.72
CA ILE A 19 5.26 -1.47 2.94
C ILE A 19 4.40 -0.99 4.14
N PRO A 20 3.75 0.19 4.09
CA PRO A 20 2.91 0.64 5.22
C PRO A 20 1.74 -0.31 5.50
N ALA A 21 1.18 -0.95 4.47
CA ALA A 21 0.08 -1.90 4.65
C ALA A 21 0.51 -3.15 5.45
N VAL A 22 1.68 -3.70 5.14
CA VAL A 22 2.24 -4.85 5.87
C VAL A 22 2.61 -4.46 7.29
N GLU A 23 3.30 -3.33 7.47
CA GLU A 23 3.69 -2.84 8.80
C GLU A 23 2.46 -2.59 9.69
N ALA A 24 1.40 -1.97 9.16
CA ALA A 24 0.17 -1.74 9.90
C ALA A 24 -0.55 -3.04 10.29
N PHE A 25 -0.56 -4.04 9.39
CA PHE A 25 -1.11 -5.35 9.69
C PHE A 25 -0.33 -6.04 10.83
N GLU A 26 1.00 -6.10 10.71
CA GLU A 26 1.87 -6.73 11.69
C GLU A 26 1.79 -6.04 13.05
N GLN A 27 1.79 -4.71 13.06
CA GLN A 27 1.67 -3.93 14.29
C GLN A 27 0.30 -4.13 14.96
N ALA A 28 -0.79 -4.13 14.20
CA ALA A 28 -2.12 -4.42 14.75
C ALA A 28 -2.16 -5.83 15.37
N HIS A 29 -1.62 -6.82 14.67
CA HIS A 29 -1.56 -8.19 15.17
C HIS A 29 -0.70 -8.31 16.44
N ALA A 30 0.48 -7.69 16.46
CA ALA A 30 1.36 -7.66 17.62
C ALA A 30 0.71 -6.99 18.85
N ASN A 31 -0.20 -6.04 18.62
CA ASN A 31 -0.96 -5.37 19.67
C ASN A 31 -2.22 -6.13 20.12
N GLY A 32 -2.40 -7.38 19.66
CA GLY A 32 -3.52 -8.24 20.06
C GLY A 32 -4.82 -8.00 19.30
N ALA A 33 -4.80 -7.22 18.22
CA ALA A 33 -5.96 -7.09 17.34
C ALA A 33 -6.29 -8.45 16.71
N SER A 34 -7.58 -8.70 16.50
CA SER A 34 -8.03 -9.86 15.72
C SER A 34 -7.50 -9.77 14.29
N PHE A 35 -7.42 -10.91 13.60
CA PHE A 35 -7.02 -10.93 12.19
C PHE A 35 -7.93 -10.06 11.32
N ASN A 36 -9.23 -9.96 11.67
CA ASN A 36 -10.18 -9.11 10.97
C ASN A 36 -9.83 -7.62 11.11
N GLU A 37 -9.52 -7.17 12.33
CA GLU A 37 -9.10 -5.79 12.61
C GLU A 37 -7.73 -5.47 12.00
N ALA A 38 -6.81 -6.44 11.97
CA ALA A 38 -5.51 -6.28 11.30
C ALA A 38 -5.68 -6.09 9.78
N LEU A 39 -6.64 -6.78 9.15
CA LEU A 39 -6.99 -6.55 7.73
C LEU A 39 -7.57 -5.14 7.50
N ASP A 40 -8.34 -4.60 8.43
CA ASP A 40 -8.81 -3.21 8.35
C ASP A 40 -7.66 -2.20 8.49
N ALA A 41 -6.72 -2.44 9.40
CA ALA A 41 -5.50 -1.65 9.53
C ALA A 41 -4.66 -1.66 8.23
N MET A 42 -4.49 -2.85 7.63
CA MET A 42 -3.82 -3.03 6.34
C MET A 42 -4.49 -2.19 5.23
N LYS A 43 -5.82 -2.25 5.11
CA LYS A 43 -6.58 -1.47 4.12
C LYS A 43 -6.37 0.03 4.28
N ASN A 44 -6.47 0.51 5.52
CA ASN A 44 -6.33 1.94 5.83
C ASN A 44 -4.93 2.44 5.49
N ALA A 45 -3.89 1.70 5.87
CA ALA A 45 -2.51 2.06 5.56
C ALA A 45 -2.21 1.95 4.05
N ALA A 46 -2.77 0.96 3.35
CA ALA A 46 -2.67 0.88 1.90
C ALA A 46 -3.30 2.11 1.20
N ALA A 47 -4.47 2.57 1.66
CA ALA A 47 -5.12 3.76 1.11
C ALA A 47 -4.29 5.03 1.36
N GLN A 48 -3.77 5.21 2.58
CA GLN A 48 -2.90 6.33 2.92
C GLN A 48 -1.59 6.31 2.11
N GLY A 49 -0.98 5.14 1.97
CA GLY A 49 0.22 4.93 1.17
C GLY A 49 0.02 5.19 -0.32
N ARG A 50 -1.15 4.83 -0.88
CA ARG A 50 -1.54 5.23 -2.23
C ARG A 50 -1.66 6.75 -2.34
N ASP A 51 -2.39 7.37 -1.43
CA ASP A 51 -2.71 8.80 -1.49
C ASP A 51 -1.48 9.68 -1.33
N SER A 52 -0.52 9.27 -0.50
CA SER A 52 0.76 9.96 -0.33
C SER A 52 1.52 10.12 -1.65
N THR A 53 1.37 9.18 -2.60
CA THR A 53 2.05 9.25 -3.89
C THR A 53 1.69 10.47 -4.70
N LYS A 54 0.54 11.11 -4.44
CA LYS A 54 0.14 12.33 -5.15
C LYS A 54 1.14 13.46 -4.97
N ASP A 55 1.75 13.56 -3.79
CA ASP A 55 2.67 14.66 -3.44
C ASP A 55 4.14 14.32 -3.76
N LEU A 56 4.40 13.12 -4.29
CA LEU A 56 5.75 12.66 -4.60
C LEU A 56 6.13 12.91 -6.07
N MET A 57 7.37 13.34 -6.26
CA MET A 57 8.05 13.28 -7.56
C MET A 57 8.59 11.86 -7.77
N ALA A 58 8.31 11.28 -8.93
CA ALA A 58 8.75 9.93 -9.27
C ALA A 58 10.27 9.83 -9.37
N LYS A 59 10.87 8.90 -8.62
CA LYS A 59 12.32 8.63 -8.68
C LYS A 59 12.66 7.44 -9.58
N ILE A 60 11.72 6.50 -9.72
CA ILE A 60 11.91 5.26 -10.47
C ILE A 60 10.84 5.04 -11.55
N GLY A 61 11.05 4.01 -12.38
CA GLY A 61 10.07 3.58 -13.38
C GLY A 61 9.91 4.54 -14.56
N ARG A 62 8.78 4.45 -15.27
CA ARG A 62 8.52 5.31 -16.46
C ARG A 62 8.12 6.73 -16.07
N ALA A 63 7.48 6.89 -14.92
CA ALA A 63 7.00 8.18 -14.43
C ALA A 63 8.14 9.13 -14.04
N SER A 64 9.32 8.62 -13.67
CA SER A 64 10.49 9.47 -13.36
C SER A 64 10.94 10.35 -14.52
N ARG A 65 10.66 9.94 -15.76
CA ARG A 65 10.93 10.71 -16.98
C ARG A 65 10.10 12.00 -17.06
N LEU A 66 9.05 12.14 -16.26
CA LEU A 66 8.20 13.34 -16.21
C LEU A 66 8.74 14.41 -15.25
N GLY A 67 9.67 14.06 -14.34
CA GLY A 67 10.19 14.96 -13.31
C GLY A 67 9.07 15.56 -12.46
N GLU A 68 9.12 16.86 -12.22
CA GLU A 68 8.13 17.61 -11.42
C GLU A 68 6.68 17.43 -11.91
N ARG A 69 6.48 17.17 -13.21
CA ARG A 69 5.13 16.93 -13.76
C ARG A 69 4.47 15.63 -13.27
N SER A 70 5.22 14.78 -12.58
CA SER A 70 4.66 13.59 -11.91
C SER A 70 3.94 13.93 -10.60
N VAL A 71 4.20 15.09 -9.99
CA VAL A 71 3.53 15.58 -8.79
C VAL A 71 2.08 15.96 -9.12
N GLY A 72 1.16 15.71 -8.19
CA GLY A 72 -0.28 15.95 -8.33
C GLY A 72 -1.07 14.77 -8.91
N VAL A 73 -0.39 13.72 -9.36
CA VAL A 73 -0.99 12.50 -9.94
C VAL A 73 -0.64 11.29 -9.09
N LEU A 74 -1.62 10.43 -8.78
CA LEU A 74 -1.37 9.17 -8.08
C LEU A 74 -0.51 8.22 -8.92
N ASP A 75 0.35 7.43 -8.28
CA ASP A 75 1.03 6.35 -8.98
C ASP A 75 0.07 5.20 -9.31
N ALA A 76 0.08 4.75 -10.56
CA ALA A 76 -0.80 3.67 -11.01
C ALA A 76 -0.48 2.33 -10.32
N GLY A 77 0.79 2.09 -9.99
CA GLY A 77 1.22 0.88 -9.29
C GLY A 77 0.75 0.87 -7.83
N ALA A 78 0.90 1.99 -7.13
CA ALA A 78 0.37 2.21 -5.78
C ALA A 78 -1.16 2.06 -5.73
N VAL A 79 -1.88 2.67 -6.68
CA VAL A 79 -3.34 2.50 -6.82
C VAL A 79 -3.72 1.04 -7.01
N SER A 80 -3.05 0.34 -7.93
CA SER A 80 -3.31 -1.08 -8.20
C SER A 80 -3.05 -1.95 -6.97
N CYS A 81 -1.95 -1.70 -6.26
CA CYS A 81 -1.60 -2.41 -5.03
C CYS A 81 -2.68 -2.22 -3.95
N CYS A 82 -3.14 -0.97 -3.75
CA CYS A 82 -4.20 -0.65 -2.79
C CYS A 82 -5.51 -1.39 -3.14
N LEU A 83 -5.90 -1.43 -4.41
CA LEU A 83 -7.09 -2.16 -4.85
C LEU A 83 -6.97 -3.67 -4.58
N ILE A 84 -5.82 -4.28 -4.89
CA ILE A 84 -5.59 -5.70 -4.65
C ILE A 84 -5.70 -6.03 -3.16
N LEU A 85 -5.02 -5.25 -2.30
CA LEU A 85 -5.03 -5.47 -0.84
C LEU A 85 -6.43 -5.26 -0.25
N THR A 86 -7.16 -4.25 -0.72
CA THR A 86 -8.53 -3.97 -0.30
C THR A 86 -9.45 -5.11 -0.68
N GLN A 87 -9.40 -5.54 -1.94
CA GLN A 87 -10.23 -6.63 -2.42
C GLN A 87 -9.91 -7.97 -1.73
N LEU A 88 -8.64 -8.22 -1.42
CA LEU A 88 -8.21 -9.38 -0.64
C LEU A 88 -8.86 -9.36 0.75
N ALA A 89 -8.72 -8.27 1.49
CA ALA A 89 -9.29 -8.12 2.82
C ALA A 89 -10.82 -8.29 2.80
N ASP A 90 -11.50 -7.58 1.90
CA ASP A 90 -12.96 -7.63 1.77
C ASP A 90 -13.46 -9.02 1.38
N SER A 91 -12.67 -9.77 0.61
CA SER A 91 -13.01 -11.16 0.26
C SER A 91 -12.75 -12.12 1.43
N VAL A 92 -11.72 -11.91 2.24
CA VAL A 92 -11.34 -12.82 3.33
C VAL A 92 -12.18 -12.58 4.59
N GLN A 93 -12.46 -11.33 4.96
CA GLN A 93 -13.15 -10.98 6.21
C GLN A 93 -14.49 -11.71 6.45
N PRO A 94 -15.38 -11.88 5.46
CA PRO A 94 -16.62 -12.65 5.65
C PRO A 94 -16.36 -14.13 5.94
N ARG A 95 -15.28 -14.71 5.40
CA ARG A 95 -14.92 -16.12 5.58
C ARG A 95 -14.36 -16.40 6.97
N LEU A 96 -13.78 -15.39 7.63
CA LEU A 96 -13.30 -15.48 9.00
C LEU A 96 -14.42 -15.50 10.05
N LYS A 97 -15.61 -15.00 9.71
CA LYS A 97 -16.78 -15.03 10.60
C LYS A 97 -17.56 -16.35 10.51
N ALA A 98 -17.24 -17.18 9.54
CA ALA A 98 -17.95 -18.41 9.22
C ALA A 98 -17.27 -19.68 9.76
N GLY A 99 -16.12 -19.55 10.42
CA GLY A 99 -15.41 -20.62 11.13
C GLY A 99 -15.24 -20.26 12.59
#